data_AF-A0A6L8BDY8-F1
#
_entry.id   AF-A0A6L8BDY8-F1
#
_cell.length_a   1.000
_cell.length_b   1.000
_cell.length_c   1.000
_cell.angle_alpha   90.00
_cell.angle_beta   90.00
_cell.angle_gamma   90.00
#
_symmetry.space_group_name_H-M   'P 1'
#
loop_
_entity.id
_entity.type
_entity.pdbx_description
1 polymer ?
#
loop_
_entity_poly.entity_id
_entity_poly.type
_entity_poly.pdbx_seq_one_letter_code
_entity_poly.pdbx_strand_id
1 'polypeptide(L)'
;MDASNPTPVVALPLDADSVPAQPPVAEQRPHNVTAPHGATRQDEYYWLRDDERADPDMLAYLESENGYTDAVMAPLADSKAALYEEIVGRIKQDDSSVPYKYKDYWYYTRFEEGQEYPIHARRVGSMDAPEEIMLDVNELAEGRDFYQVGNWKVSPNQTLLAYVEDTVGRRQYTLRVKDLGGGETLSVQIPGVSTSLAWAADNTTLFYIENDEETLLTRWVKTHTLGGEAGSDPVVYEE
;
A
#
# COMPACT_ATOMS: atom_id res chain seq x y z
N MET A 1 -5.02 44.22 12.18
CA MET A 1 -4.96 43.55 10.87
C MET A 1 -5.94 42.39 10.96
N ASP A 2 -6.89 42.42 10.05
CA ASP A 2 -8.24 41.87 10.15
C ASP A 2 -8.24 40.34 10.14
N ALA A 3 -8.64 39.73 11.25
CA ALA A 3 -8.88 38.29 11.33
C ALA A 3 -10.37 38.06 11.00
N SER A 4 -10.70 38.06 9.71
CA SER A 4 -12.01 37.60 9.26
C SER A 4 -12.11 36.11 9.53
N ASN A 5 -12.92 35.79 10.54
CA ASN A 5 -13.34 34.44 10.88
C ASN A 5 -14.05 33.83 9.66
N PRO A 6 -13.73 32.61 9.20
CA PRO A 6 -14.45 32.00 8.10
C PRO A 6 -15.91 31.77 8.51
N THR A 7 -16.82 32.24 7.67
CA THR A 7 -18.27 32.10 7.82
C THR A 7 -18.61 30.61 7.97
N PRO A 8 -19.46 30.22 8.94
CA PRO A 8 -19.90 28.83 9.04
C PRO A 8 -20.63 28.45 7.76
N VAL A 9 -20.17 27.38 7.10
CA VAL A 9 -20.88 26.78 5.97
C VAL A 9 -22.18 26.22 6.53
N VAL A 10 -23.29 26.93 6.25
CA VAL A 10 -24.63 26.45 6.58
C VAL A 10 -24.86 25.20 5.76
N ALA A 11 -25.03 24.05 6.43
CA ALA A 11 -25.48 22.83 5.78
C ALA A 11 -26.85 23.11 5.16
N LEU A 12 -26.89 23.20 3.83
CA LEU A 12 -28.14 23.23 3.09
C LEU A 12 -28.85 21.89 3.35
N PRO A 13 -30.13 21.90 3.74
CA PRO A 13 -30.89 20.66 3.83
C PRO A 13 -30.88 19.99 2.45
N LEU A 14 -30.55 18.70 2.43
CA LEU A 14 -30.76 17.86 1.25
C LEU A 14 -32.25 17.93 0.89
N ASP A 15 -32.59 18.63 -0.19
CA ASP A 15 -33.95 18.60 -0.73
C ASP A 15 -34.28 17.16 -1.13
N ALA A 16 -35.24 16.55 -0.43
CA ALA A 16 -35.61 15.14 -0.60
C ALA A 16 -36.13 14.79 -2.00
N ASP A 17 -36.45 15.81 -2.82
CA ASP A 17 -36.95 15.67 -4.19
C ASP A 17 -35.85 15.47 -5.25
N SER A 18 -34.56 15.48 -4.87
CA SER A 18 -33.43 15.38 -5.81
C SER A 18 -32.69 14.04 -5.81
N VAL A 19 -33.18 12.98 -5.14
CA VAL A 19 -32.56 11.63 -5.18
C VAL A 19 -33.37 10.73 -6.14
N PRO A 20 -32.96 10.57 -7.41
CA PRO A 20 -33.81 9.97 -8.44
C PRO A 20 -33.44 8.52 -8.77
N ALA A 21 -32.90 7.75 -7.82
CA ALA A 21 -32.59 6.34 -8.05
C ALA A 21 -33.05 5.50 -6.85
N GLN A 22 -33.83 4.45 -7.09
CA GLN A 22 -34.00 3.38 -6.10
C GLN A 22 -32.65 2.68 -5.93
N PRO A 23 -32.27 2.27 -4.71
CA PRO A 23 -31.05 1.49 -4.53
C PRO A 23 -31.12 0.19 -5.34
N PRO A 24 -29.99 -0.31 -5.87
CA PRO A 24 -29.93 -1.63 -6.47
C PRO A 24 -30.39 -2.69 -5.48
N VAL A 25 -31.11 -3.69 -5.98
CA VAL A 25 -31.56 -4.82 -5.17
C VAL A 25 -30.86 -6.06 -5.68
N ALA A 26 -30.01 -6.65 -4.84
CA ALA A 26 -29.33 -7.90 -5.16
C ALA A 26 -30.35 -9.03 -5.37
N GLU A 27 -30.09 -9.87 -6.38
CA GLU A 27 -30.85 -11.10 -6.57
C GLU A 27 -30.69 -12.01 -5.34
N GLN A 28 -31.80 -12.61 -4.90
CA GLN A 28 -31.78 -13.62 -3.84
C GLN A 28 -31.60 -15.01 -4.46
N ARG A 29 -30.45 -15.65 -4.20
CA ARG A 29 -30.13 -17.01 -4.65
C ARG A 29 -30.05 -17.92 -3.43
N PRO A 30 -31.05 -18.79 -3.17
CA PRO A 30 -31.04 -19.65 -1.99
C PRO A 30 -29.75 -20.48 -1.90
N HIS A 31 -28.97 -20.26 -0.84
CA HIS A 31 -27.76 -21.00 -0.55
C HIS A 31 -27.70 -21.38 0.94
N ASN A 32 -27.35 -22.63 1.24
CA ASN A 32 -27.26 -23.12 2.61
C ASN A 32 -25.80 -23.11 3.08
N VAL A 33 -25.51 -22.30 4.09
CA VAL A 33 -24.21 -22.29 4.77
C VAL A 33 -24.29 -23.21 5.98
N THR A 34 -23.46 -24.25 6.01
CA THR A 34 -23.41 -25.22 7.11
C THR A 34 -22.20 -24.97 8.00
N ALA A 35 -22.44 -24.76 9.30
CA ALA A 35 -21.40 -24.60 10.30
C ALA A 35 -20.70 -25.95 10.61
N PRO A 36 -19.45 -25.95 11.10
CA PRO A 36 -18.71 -27.18 11.43
C PRO A 36 -19.41 -28.12 12.41
N HIS A 37 -20.27 -27.60 13.29
CA HIS A 37 -21.06 -28.37 14.26
C HIS A 37 -22.50 -28.65 13.80
N GLY A 38 -22.76 -28.62 12.48
CA GLY A 38 -24.00 -29.11 11.86
C GLY A 38 -25.20 -28.16 11.86
N ALA A 39 -25.06 -26.92 12.35
CA ALA A 39 -26.10 -25.91 12.19
C ALA A 39 -26.10 -25.36 10.76
N THR A 40 -27.27 -25.10 10.17
CA THR A 40 -27.41 -24.56 8.82
C THR A 40 -28.16 -23.23 8.83
N ARG A 41 -27.68 -22.27 8.05
CA ARG A 41 -28.32 -20.96 7.82
C ARG A 41 -28.50 -20.77 6.30
N GLN A 42 -29.62 -20.16 5.91
CA GLN A 42 -29.82 -19.69 4.55
C GLN A 42 -29.13 -18.33 4.37
N ASP A 43 -28.37 -18.18 3.30
CA ASP A 43 -27.69 -16.95 2.92
C ASP A 43 -27.95 -16.67 1.43
N GLU A 44 -28.99 -15.91 1.14
CA GLU A 44 -29.43 -15.64 -0.24
C GLU A 44 -28.43 -14.83 -1.07
N TYR A 45 -27.42 -14.24 -0.44
CA TYR A 45 -26.44 -13.37 -1.07
C TYR A 45 -25.04 -13.98 -1.11
N TYR A 46 -24.91 -15.26 -0.76
CA TYR A 46 -23.63 -15.97 -0.77
C TYR A 46 -22.93 -15.91 -2.14
N TRP A 47 -23.71 -15.78 -3.22
CA TRP A 47 -23.22 -15.66 -4.59
C TRP A 47 -22.42 -14.38 -4.88
N LEU A 48 -22.57 -13.32 -4.08
CA LEU A 48 -21.75 -12.11 -4.20
C LEU A 48 -20.29 -12.33 -3.79
N ARG A 49 -20.00 -13.45 -3.10
CA ARG A 49 -18.61 -13.85 -2.84
C ARG A 49 -18.06 -14.59 -4.04
N ASP A 50 -17.09 -13.95 -4.69
CA ASP A 50 -16.22 -14.59 -5.66
C ASP A 50 -14.76 -14.29 -5.32
N ASP A 51 -14.01 -15.33 -4.97
CA ASP A 51 -12.62 -15.21 -4.54
C ASP A 51 -11.69 -14.87 -5.74
N GLU A 52 -12.12 -15.18 -6.98
CA GLU A 52 -11.40 -14.80 -8.21
C GLU A 52 -11.71 -13.37 -8.67
N ARG A 53 -12.80 -12.78 -8.19
CA ARG A 53 -13.30 -11.43 -8.53
C ARG A 53 -13.54 -11.21 -10.03
N ALA A 54 -14.05 -12.23 -10.70
CA ALA A 54 -14.31 -12.26 -12.13
C ALA A 54 -15.78 -12.59 -12.47
N ASP A 55 -16.61 -12.96 -11.49
CA ASP A 55 -18.02 -13.27 -11.71
C ASP A 55 -18.78 -12.05 -12.27
N PRO A 56 -19.39 -12.18 -13.48
CA PRO A 56 -20.02 -11.05 -14.16
C PRO A 56 -21.29 -10.55 -13.47
N ASP A 57 -22.04 -11.41 -12.78
CA ASP A 57 -23.24 -10.99 -12.08
C ASP A 57 -22.87 -10.17 -10.84
N MET A 58 -21.82 -10.59 -10.13
CA MET A 58 -21.27 -9.89 -8.96
C MET A 58 -20.72 -8.53 -9.38
N LEU A 59 -19.90 -8.48 -10.44
CA LEU A 59 -19.35 -7.23 -10.96
C LEU A 59 -20.46 -6.27 -11.44
N ALA A 60 -21.46 -6.77 -12.15
CA ALA A 60 -22.60 -5.95 -12.58
C ALA A 60 -23.38 -5.38 -11.39
N TYR A 61 -23.53 -6.14 -10.30
CA TYR A 61 -24.14 -5.63 -9.08
C TYR A 61 -23.29 -4.52 -8.43
N LEU A 62 -21.97 -4.71 -8.31
CA LEU A 62 -21.06 -3.69 -7.77
C LEU A 62 -21.04 -2.42 -8.63
N GLU A 63 -21.06 -2.54 -9.95
CA GLU A 63 -21.18 -1.40 -10.86
C GLU A 63 -22.49 -0.64 -10.65
N SER A 64 -23.60 -1.36 -10.42
CA SER A 64 -24.89 -0.73 -10.12
C SER A 64 -24.88 0.03 -8.78
N GLU A 65 -24.21 -0.50 -7.76
CA GLU A 65 -24.03 0.16 -6.46
C GLU A 65 -23.13 1.40 -6.58
N ASN A 66 -22.07 1.35 -7.39
CA ASN A 66 -21.25 2.52 -7.71
C ASN A 66 -22.08 3.60 -8.41
N GLY A 67 -22.87 3.23 -9.42
CA GLY A 67 -23.73 4.18 -10.14
C GLY A 67 -24.80 4.81 -9.25
N TYR A 68 -25.40 4.03 -8.34
CA TYR A 68 -26.31 4.56 -7.33
C TYR A 68 -25.61 5.53 -6.37
N THR A 69 -24.42 5.17 -5.88
CA THR A 69 -23.61 6.03 -5.01
C THR A 69 -23.28 7.35 -5.71
N ASP A 70 -22.85 7.31 -6.97
CA ASP A 70 -22.57 8.52 -7.75
C ASP A 70 -23.80 9.42 -7.89
N ALA A 71 -24.98 8.84 -8.16
CA ALA A 71 -26.23 9.58 -8.28
C ALA A 71 -26.66 10.24 -6.95
N VAL A 72 -26.56 9.51 -5.83
CA VAL A 72 -26.89 10.02 -4.49
C VAL A 72 -25.90 11.10 -4.05
N MET A 73 -24.62 10.96 -4.40
CA MET A 73 -23.55 11.88 -4.01
C MET A 73 -23.42 13.09 -4.95
N ALA A 74 -24.06 13.08 -6.13
CA ALA A 74 -23.98 14.16 -7.12
C ALA A 74 -24.31 15.55 -6.56
N PRO A 75 -25.36 15.75 -5.72
CA PRO A 75 -25.66 17.06 -5.14
C PRO A 75 -24.55 17.60 -4.21
N LEU A 76 -23.66 16.74 -3.72
CA LEU A 76 -22.56 17.09 -2.83
C LEU A 76 -21.25 17.38 -3.57
N ALA A 77 -21.25 17.42 -4.90
CA ALA A 77 -20.03 17.59 -5.71
C ALA A 77 -19.23 18.84 -5.31
N ASP A 78 -19.88 19.99 -5.12
CA ASP A 78 -19.20 21.24 -4.74
C ASP A 78 -18.62 21.16 -3.32
N SER A 79 -19.34 20.55 -2.38
CA SER A 79 -18.85 20.35 -1.02
C SER A 79 -17.67 19.38 -0.99
N LYS A 80 -17.72 18.31 -1.78
CA LYS A 80 -16.63 17.35 -1.93
C LYS A 80 -15.38 18.03 -2.52
N ALA A 81 -15.55 18.87 -3.55
CA ALA A 81 -14.45 19.62 -4.16
C ALA A 81 -13.86 20.64 -3.17
N ALA A 82 -14.69 21.40 -2.45
CA ALA A 82 -14.22 22.35 -1.45
C ALA A 82 -13.41 21.66 -0.33
N LEU A 83 -13.88 20.51 0.16
CA LEU A 83 -13.16 19.72 1.16
C LEU A 83 -11.84 19.15 0.60
N TYR A 84 -11.83 18.70 -0.65
CA TYR A 84 -10.61 18.23 -1.30
C TYR A 84 -9.56 19.34 -1.37
N GLU A 85 -9.90 20.52 -1.88
CA GLU A 85 -9.00 21.67 -1.96
C GLU A 85 -8.54 22.13 -0.57
N GLU A 86 -9.42 22.09 0.42
CA GLU A 86 -9.08 22.44 1.81
C GLU A 86 -8.06 21.45 2.42
N ILE A 87 -8.22 20.15 2.16
CA ILE A 87 -7.30 19.11 2.63
C ILE A 87 -5.96 19.25 1.92
N VAL A 88 -5.96 19.30 0.59
CA VAL A 88 -4.74 19.40 -0.23
C VAL A 88 -4.00 20.71 0.06
N GLY A 89 -4.70 21.83 0.17
CA GLY A 89 -4.12 23.13 0.49
C GLY A 89 -3.45 23.23 1.86
N ARG A 90 -3.68 22.26 2.75
CA ARG A 90 -3.00 22.15 4.05
C ARG A 90 -1.82 21.19 4.05
N ILE A 91 -1.64 20.40 2.98
CA ILE A 91 -0.52 19.50 2.81
C ILE A 91 0.62 20.28 2.13
N LYS A 92 1.79 20.29 2.76
CA LYS A 92 3.00 20.79 2.12
C LYS A 92 3.44 19.73 1.11
N GLN A 93 3.30 20.00 -0.19
CA GLN A 93 3.60 19.01 -1.23
C GLN A 93 5.10 18.71 -1.33
N ASP A 94 5.95 19.74 -1.21
CA ASP A 94 7.39 19.58 -1.00
C ASP A 94 7.68 19.49 0.50
N ASP A 95 7.61 18.28 1.05
CA ASP A 95 7.89 18.01 2.46
C ASP A 95 9.00 16.98 2.63
N SER A 96 9.70 17.07 3.75
CA SER A 96 10.78 16.17 4.10
C SER A 96 10.69 15.79 5.57
N SER A 97 10.89 14.51 5.87
CA SER A 97 11.05 14.06 7.24
C SER A 97 12.25 14.71 7.91
N VAL A 98 12.22 14.87 9.23
CA VAL A 98 13.41 15.25 9.99
C VAL A 98 14.52 14.20 9.76
N PRO A 99 15.71 14.60 9.26
CA PRO A 99 16.78 13.65 9.01
C PRO A 99 17.29 13.00 10.30
N TYR A 100 17.62 11.71 10.23
CA TYR A 100 18.26 11.00 11.32
C TYR A 100 19.63 10.46 10.90
N LYS A 101 20.59 10.52 11.81
CA LYS A 101 21.92 9.96 11.60
C LYS A 101 21.94 8.49 11.97
N TYR A 102 22.39 7.64 11.05
CA TYR A 102 22.72 6.26 11.34
C TYR A 102 24.07 5.94 10.70
N LYS A 103 25.04 5.59 11.55
CA LYS A 103 26.45 5.39 11.16
C LYS A 103 26.98 6.58 10.35
N ASP A 104 27.32 6.37 9.08
CA ASP A 104 28.04 7.34 8.26
C ASP A 104 27.08 8.26 7.50
N TYR A 105 25.78 7.97 7.47
CA TYR A 105 24.81 8.71 6.67
C TYR A 105 23.73 9.37 7.53
N TRP A 106 23.20 10.45 6.98
CA TRP A 106 21.93 11.03 7.35
C TRP A 106 20.87 10.53 6.38
N TYR A 107 19.77 10.00 6.90
CA TYR A 107 18.68 9.44 6.13
C TYR A 107 17.42 10.29 6.30
N TYR A 108 16.66 10.42 5.23
CA TYR A 108 15.38 11.12 5.23
C TYR A 108 14.51 10.64 4.07
N THR A 109 13.23 10.93 4.18
CA THR A 109 12.25 10.79 3.12
C THR A 109 11.80 12.18 2.70
N ARG A 110 11.62 12.40 1.39
CA ARG A 110 11.04 13.64 0.87
C ARG A 110 9.97 13.35 -0.19
N PHE A 111 9.10 14.31 -0.41
CA PHE A 111 8.12 14.33 -1.48
C PHE A 111 8.44 15.51 -2.40
N GLU A 112 8.18 15.35 -3.69
CA GLU A 112 8.30 16.43 -4.67
C GLU A 112 6.91 16.92 -5.05
N GLU A 113 6.82 18.19 -5.42
CA GLU A 113 5.55 18.79 -5.86
C GLU A 113 4.98 18.02 -7.06
N GLY A 114 3.69 17.66 -6.98
CA GLY A 114 3.00 16.89 -8.00
C GLY A 114 3.35 15.40 -8.05
N GLN A 115 4.24 14.90 -7.19
CA GLN A 115 4.55 13.47 -7.08
C GLN A 115 3.68 12.81 -6.01
N GLU A 116 3.24 11.58 -6.28
CA GLU A 116 2.35 10.82 -5.38
C GLU A 116 3.11 10.00 -4.33
N TYR A 117 4.38 9.69 -4.60
CA TYR A 117 5.16 8.76 -3.81
C TYR A 117 6.44 9.37 -3.22
N PRO A 118 6.93 8.82 -2.09
CA PRO A 118 8.14 9.31 -1.45
C PRO A 118 9.41 8.99 -2.23
N ILE A 119 10.42 9.82 -2.04
CA ILE A 119 11.82 9.53 -2.37
C ILE A 119 12.57 9.28 -1.06
N HIS A 120 13.17 8.10 -0.94
CA HIS A 120 14.04 7.74 0.18
C HIS A 120 15.48 8.07 -0.19
N ALA A 121 16.09 8.98 0.56
CA ALA A 121 17.40 9.53 0.26
C ALA A 121 18.33 9.52 1.48
N ARG A 122 19.63 9.68 1.22
CA ARG A 122 20.65 9.81 2.26
C ARG A 122 21.76 10.77 1.85
N ARG A 123 22.54 11.24 2.83
CA ARG A 123 23.73 12.08 2.64
C ARG A 123 24.86 11.63 3.56
N VAL A 124 26.08 11.51 3.03
CA VAL A 124 27.23 11.03 3.80
C VAL A 124 27.82 12.12 4.71
N GLY A 125 28.02 11.80 6.00
CA GLY A 125 28.69 12.64 7.00
C GLY A 125 27.87 13.83 7.49
N SER A 126 27.48 14.73 6.58
CA SER A 126 26.73 15.97 6.83
C SER A 126 25.51 16.07 5.91
N MET A 127 24.49 16.81 6.36
CA MET A 127 23.35 17.20 5.51
C MET A 127 23.74 18.17 4.39
N ASP A 128 24.94 18.77 4.43
CA ASP A 128 25.47 19.60 3.34
C ASP A 128 26.12 18.78 2.21
N ALA A 129 26.35 17.47 2.42
CA ALA A 129 26.92 16.60 1.41
C ALA A 129 25.92 16.34 0.27
N PRO A 130 26.37 15.95 -0.95
CA PRO A 130 25.48 15.59 -2.05
C PRO A 130 24.46 14.52 -1.65
N GLU A 131 23.23 14.64 -2.19
CA GLU A 131 22.17 13.65 -1.99
C GLU A 131 22.45 12.36 -2.77
N GLU A 132 22.19 11.23 -2.12
CA GLU A 132 22.13 9.92 -2.74
C GLU A 132 20.69 9.38 -2.63
N ILE A 133 20.03 9.20 -3.78
CA ILE A 133 18.69 8.59 -3.83
C ILE A 133 18.84 7.08 -3.67
N MET A 134 18.27 6.53 -2.59
CA MET A 134 18.24 5.10 -2.37
C MET A 134 17.10 4.46 -3.15
N LEU A 135 15.91 5.05 -3.07
CA LEU A 135 14.70 4.54 -3.70
C LEU A 135 13.80 5.70 -4.11
N ASP A 136 13.56 5.84 -5.40
CA ASP A 136 12.49 6.71 -5.91
C ASP A 136 11.26 5.85 -6.16
N VAL A 137 10.23 6.04 -5.35
CA VAL A 137 9.01 5.23 -5.44
C VAL A 137 8.14 5.68 -6.62
N ASN A 138 8.32 6.90 -7.14
CA ASN A 138 7.61 7.38 -8.32
C ASN A 138 8.11 6.66 -9.58
N GLU A 139 9.43 6.54 -9.74
CA GLU A 139 10.03 5.76 -10.83
C GLU A 139 9.57 4.29 -10.80
N LEU A 140 9.47 3.72 -9.59
CA LEU A 140 8.99 2.37 -9.43
C LEU A 140 7.47 2.25 -9.68
N ALA A 141 6.69 3.27 -9.40
CA ALA A 141 5.24 3.23 -9.63
C ALA A 141 4.86 3.44 -11.11
N GLU A 142 5.79 3.87 -11.97
CA GLU A 142 5.49 4.22 -13.36
C GLU A 142 4.79 3.08 -14.12
N GLY A 143 3.65 3.41 -14.72
CA GLY A 143 2.85 2.47 -15.51
C GLY A 143 2.08 1.42 -14.69
N ARG A 144 1.97 1.58 -13.37
CA ARG A 144 1.22 0.67 -12.49
C ARG A 144 -0.01 1.36 -11.91
N ASP A 145 -1.14 0.65 -11.88
CA ASP A 145 -2.38 1.13 -11.29
C ASP A 145 -2.30 1.22 -9.75
N PHE A 146 -1.39 0.45 -9.15
CA PHE A 146 -1.09 0.47 -7.72
C PHE A 146 0.39 0.19 -7.50
N TYR A 147 1.00 0.91 -6.56
CA TYR A 147 2.35 0.60 -6.10
C TYR A 147 2.52 0.97 -4.62
N GLN A 148 3.19 0.10 -3.86
CA GLN A 148 3.53 0.37 -2.48
C GLN A 148 4.86 -0.25 -2.10
N VAL A 149 5.76 0.54 -1.51
CA VAL A 149 6.90 0.01 -0.75
C VAL A 149 6.48 -0.17 0.70
N GLY A 150 6.43 -1.41 1.18
CA GLY A 150 5.97 -1.72 2.53
C GLY A 150 7.00 -1.42 3.62
N ASN A 151 8.28 -1.65 3.33
CA ASN A 151 9.41 -1.41 4.22
C ASN A 151 10.71 -1.47 3.43
N TRP A 152 11.77 -0.90 4.02
CA TRP A 152 13.13 -1.00 3.50
C TRP A 152 14.15 -1.03 4.64
N LYS A 153 15.31 -1.64 4.37
CA LYS A 153 16.44 -1.77 5.29
C LYS A 153 17.76 -1.69 4.55
N VAL A 154 18.64 -0.82 5.02
CA VAL A 154 20.01 -0.69 4.52
C VAL A 154 20.91 -1.72 5.21
N SER A 155 21.82 -2.34 4.45
CA SER A 155 22.79 -3.31 4.98
C SER A 155 23.74 -2.67 6.01
N PRO A 156 24.37 -3.45 6.92
CA PRO A 156 25.24 -2.88 7.94
C PRO A 156 26.41 -2.07 7.40
N ASN A 157 27.00 -2.45 6.27
CA ASN A 157 28.07 -1.74 5.57
C ASN A 157 27.54 -0.57 4.71
N GLN A 158 26.23 -0.37 4.66
CA GLN A 158 25.55 0.73 3.98
C GLN A 158 25.72 0.74 2.46
N THR A 159 25.93 -0.43 1.84
CA THR A 159 26.07 -0.56 0.38
C THR A 159 24.85 -1.15 -0.30
N LEU A 160 23.96 -1.84 0.42
CA LEU A 160 22.78 -2.49 -0.15
C LEU A 160 21.50 -1.98 0.53
N LEU A 161 20.40 -1.98 -0.22
CA LEU A 161 19.05 -1.71 0.25
C LEU A 161 18.17 -2.92 -0.04
N ALA A 162 17.66 -3.57 1.00
CA ALA A 162 16.55 -4.50 0.86
C ALA A 162 15.25 -3.72 0.98
N TYR A 163 14.29 -3.98 0.10
CA TYR A 163 12.95 -3.39 0.18
C TYR A 163 11.90 -4.42 -0.26
N VAL A 164 10.66 -4.19 0.16
CA VAL A 164 9.53 -5.03 -0.20
C VAL A 164 8.47 -4.21 -0.92
N GLU A 165 8.03 -4.67 -2.08
CA GLU A 165 7.05 -3.99 -2.94
C GLU A 165 5.75 -4.78 -3.11
N ASP A 166 4.62 -4.09 -3.16
CA ASP A 166 3.31 -4.60 -3.55
C ASP A 166 2.83 -3.80 -4.77
N THR A 167 2.47 -4.51 -5.85
CA THR A 167 2.06 -3.93 -7.13
C THR A 167 0.56 -4.11 -7.40
N VAL A 168 -0.17 -4.76 -6.49
CA VAL A 168 -1.58 -5.15 -6.69
C VAL A 168 -2.48 -4.87 -5.48
N GLY A 169 -1.93 -4.35 -4.38
CA GLY A 169 -2.68 -3.92 -3.19
C GLY A 169 -3.18 -5.07 -2.32
N ARG A 170 -2.64 -6.28 -2.48
CA ARG A 170 -3.03 -7.47 -1.71
C ARG A 170 -2.21 -7.66 -0.44
N ARG A 171 -1.26 -6.76 -0.14
CA ARG A 171 -0.30 -6.86 0.97
C ARG A 171 0.52 -8.16 0.95
N GLN A 172 0.70 -8.73 -0.24
CA GLN A 172 1.61 -9.81 -0.52
C GLN A 172 2.81 -9.19 -1.22
N TYR A 173 3.88 -8.99 -0.46
CA TYR A 173 5.01 -8.22 -0.96
C TYR A 173 6.02 -9.13 -1.65
N THR A 174 6.84 -8.51 -2.50
CA THR A 174 8.02 -9.12 -3.10
C THR A 174 9.26 -8.46 -2.54
N LEU A 175 10.14 -9.23 -1.92
CA LEU A 175 11.47 -8.78 -1.48
C LEU A 175 12.38 -8.56 -2.70
N ARG A 176 13.01 -7.40 -2.72
CA ARG A 176 13.98 -6.94 -3.73
C ARG A 176 15.23 -6.41 -3.01
N VAL A 177 16.36 -6.44 -3.71
CA VAL A 177 17.62 -5.88 -3.19
C VAL A 177 18.25 -4.96 -4.22
N LYS A 178 18.66 -3.76 -3.82
CA LYS A 178 19.32 -2.77 -4.67
C LYS A 178 20.73 -2.50 -4.16
N ASP A 179 21.70 -2.43 -5.08
CA ASP A 179 23.03 -1.90 -4.80
C ASP A 179 22.97 -0.38 -4.82
N LEU A 180 23.33 0.24 -3.70
CA LEU A 180 23.33 1.70 -3.53
C LEU A 180 24.56 2.36 -4.16
N GLY A 181 25.64 1.62 -4.42
CA GLY A 181 26.82 2.16 -5.09
C GLY A 181 26.64 2.25 -6.60
N GLY A 182 26.04 1.21 -7.20
CA GLY A 182 25.76 1.16 -8.64
C GLY A 182 24.37 1.66 -9.06
N GLY A 183 23.42 1.72 -8.12
CA GLY A 183 22.01 2.03 -8.39
C GLY A 183 21.22 0.86 -9.01
N GLU A 184 21.86 -0.29 -9.25
CA GLU A 184 21.24 -1.45 -9.88
C GLU A 184 20.39 -2.26 -8.88
N THR A 185 19.20 -2.68 -9.28
CA THR A 185 18.42 -3.69 -8.53
C THR A 185 18.91 -5.08 -8.90
N LEU A 186 19.36 -5.84 -7.91
CA LEU A 186 19.87 -7.19 -8.06
C LEU A 186 18.75 -8.16 -8.51
N SER A 187 19.14 -9.34 -8.99
CA SER A 187 18.22 -10.38 -9.45
C SER A 187 17.35 -11.01 -8.35
N VAL A 188 17.60 -10.70 -7.07
CA VAL A 188 16.83 -11.23 -5.94
C VAL A 188 15.36 -10.81 -6.05
N GLN A 189 14.48 -11.81 -6.05
CA GLN A 189 13.04 -11.64 -6.05
C GLN A 189 12.40 -12.75 -5.23
N ILE A 190 11.81 -12.44 -4.08
CA ILE A 190 11.13 -13.42 -3.23
C ILE A 190 9.71 -12.93 -2.96
N PRO A 191 8.68 -13.50 -3.64
CA PRO A 191 7.28 -13.12 -3.45
C PRO A 191 6.71 -13.71 -2.15
N GLY A 192 5.48 -13.32 -1.80
CA GLY A 192 4.75 -13.93 -0.69
C GLY A 192 5.31 -13.57 0.68
N VAL A 193 6.04 -12.46 0.80
CA VAL A 193 6.65 -12.05 2.07
C VAL A 193 5.84 -10.96 2.75
N SER A 194 5.99 -10.86 4.06
CA SER A 194 5.55 -9.70 4.83
C SER A 194 6.50 -8.50 4.68
N THR A 195 6.17 -7.39 5.33
CA THR A 195 7.03 -6.21 5.36
C THR A 195 8.22 -6.32 6.31
N SER A 196 8.38 -7.43 7.04
CA SER A 196 9.41 -7.59 8.06
C SER A 196 10.73 -8.05 7.44
N LEU A 197 11.79 -7.24 7.60
CA LEU A 197 13.12 -7.47 7.07
C LEU A 197 14.20 -7.18 8.13
N ALA A 198 15.28 -7.97 8.12
CA ALA A 198 16.49 -7.67 8.88
C ALA A 198 17.75 -8.16 8.17
N TRP A 199 18.79 -7.34 8.10
CA TRP A 199 20.10 -7.78 7.63
C TRP A 199 20.89 -8.44 8.76
N ALA A 200 21.61 -9.51 8.45
CA ALA A 200 22.68 -10.01 9.29
C ALA A 200 23.92 -9.10 9.20
N ALA A 201 24.84 -9.25 10.15
CA ALA A 201 26.06 -8.44 10.24
C ALA A 201 27.07 -8.69 9.10
N ASP A 202 26.92 -9.78 8.36
CA ASP A 202 27.82 -10.18 7.26
C ASP A 202 27.61 -9.38 5.96
N ASN A 203 26.53 -8.60 5.86
CA ASN A 203 26.11 -7.84 4.67
C ASN A 203 25.66 -8.69 3.47
N THR A 204 25.46 -9.99 3.68
CA THR A 204 25.07 -10.94 2.63
C THR A 204 23.84 -11.73 3.00
N THR A 205 23.48 -11.82 4.28
CA THR A 205 22.33 -12.59 4.74
C THR A 205 21.16 -11.67 5.13
N LEU A 206 19.98 -11.95 4.62
CA LEU A 206 18.71 -11.28 4.91
C LEU A 206 17.74 -12.23 5.61
N PHE A 207 17.16 -11.78 6.70
CA PHE A 207 16.00 -12.42 7.33
C PHE A 207 14.72 -11.76 6.82
N TYR A 208 13.74 -12.60 6.47
CA TYR A 208 12.41 -12.19 6.08
C TYR A 208 11.37 -13.16 6.65
N ILE A 209 10.10 -12.77 6.60
CA ILE A 209 8.99 -13.64 7.02
C ILE A 209 8.13 -13.94 5.80
N GLU A 210 8.03 -15.23 5.47
CA GLU A 210 7.16 -15.78 4.43
C GLU A 210 5.74 -15.99 4.99
N ASN A 211 4.76 -15.64 4.17
CA ASN A 211 3.36 -15.85 4.47
C ASN A 211 2.91 -17.21 3.92
N ASP A 212 1.98 -17.84 4.62
CA ASP A 212 1.22 -18.99 4.13
C ASP A 212 0.37 -18.58 2.91
N GLU A 213 0.47 -19.34 1.81
CA GLU A 213 -0.15 -18.97 0.53
C GLU A 213 -1.68 -18.94 0.59
N GLU A 214 -2.29 -19.75 1.45
CA GLU A 214 -3.75 -19.85 1.58
C GLU A 214 -4.29 -18.85 2.61
N THR A 215 -3.73 -18.87 3.82
CA THR A 215 -4.23 -18.06 4.94
C THR A 215 -3.68 -16.64 4.94
N LEU A 216 -2.60 -16.38 4.20
CA LEU A 216 -1.83 -15.13 4.16
C LEU A 216 -1.25 -14.72 5.52
N LEU A 217 -1.25 -15.62 6.50
CA LEU A 217 -0.64 -15.39 7.80
C LEU A 217 0.88 -15.56 7.70
N THR A 218 1.60 -14.67 8.35
CA THR A 218 3.06 -14.78 8.52
C THR A 218 3.39 -16.03 9.32
N ARG A 219 4.24 -16.93 8.79
CA ARG A 219 4.49 -18.23 9.44
C ARG A 219 5.94 -18.63 9.54
N TRP A 220 6.74 -18.45 8.48
CA TRP A 220 8.13 -18.92 8.46
C TRP A 220 9.10 -17.74 8.46
N VAL A 221 9.98 -17.69 9.45
CA VAL A 221 11.16 -16.81 9.41
C VAL A 221 12.24 -17.53 8.62
N LYS A 222 12.64 -16.94 7.49
CA LYS A 222 13.63 -17.52 6.57
C LYS A 222 14.82 -16.62 6.38
N THR A 223 15.93 -17.22 5.93
CA THR A 223 17.15 -16.47 5.59
C THR A 223 17.53 -16.63 4.14
N HIS A 224 17.69 -15.51 3.43
CA HIS A 224 18.25 -15.47 2.10
C HIS A 224 19.72 -15.05 2.14
N THR A 225 20.60 -15.82 1.49
CA THR A 225 22.00 -15.41 1.25
C THR A 225 22.12 -14.88 -0.16
N LEU A 226 22.63 -13.67 -0.34
CA LEU A 226 22.80 -13.05 -1.66
C LEU A 226 23.65 -13.93 -2.58
N GLY A 227 23.19 -14.08 -3.82
CA GLY A 227 23.79 -14.99 -4.81
C GLY A 227 23.34 -16.44 -4.68
N GLY A 228 22.57 -16.78 -3.63
CA GLY A 228 21.86 -18.04 -3.52
C GLY A 228 20.59 -18.08 -4.38
N GLU A 229 20.05 -19.28 -4.59
CA GLU A 229 18.82 -19.49 -5.34
C GLU A 229 17.58 -19.17 -4.48
N ALA A 230 16.74 -18.25 -4.96
CA ALA A 230 15.47 -17.92 -4.32
C ALA A 230 14.58 -19.17 -4.19
N GLY A 231 13.94 -19.35 -3.03
CA GLY A 231 13.09 -20.51 -2.74
C GLY A 231 13.80 -21.70 -2.08
N SER A 232 15.15 -21.70 -2.04
CA SER A 232 15.94 -22.69 -1.29
C SER A 232 16.36 -22.21 0.11
N ASP A 233 15.83 -21.06 0.52
CA ASP A 233 16.18 -20.38 1.77
C ASP A 233 15.79 -21.21 3.01
N PRO A 234 16.71 -21.46 3.96
CA PRO A 234 16.39 -22.24 5.14
C PRO A 234 15.44 -21.52 6.09
N VAL A 235 14.59 -22.30 6.75
CA VAL A 235 13.70 -21.86 7.82
C VAL A 235 14.48 -21.80 9.13
N VAL A 236 14.43 -20.64 9.79
CA VAL A 236 15.02 -20.39 11.10
C VAL A 236 13.99 -20.59 12.22
N TYR A 237 12.74 -20.25 11.96
CA TYR A 237 11.63 -20.42 12.89
C TYR A 237 10.30 -20.63 12.15
N GLU A 238 9.42 -21.43 12.74
CA GLU A 238 8.05 -21.70 12.32
C GLU A 238 7.12 -21.61 13.54
N GLU A 239 5.97 -20.95 13.38
CA GLU A 239 4.88 -20.93 14.37
C GLU A 239 4.03 -22.21 14.32
#